data_AF-A0AB40DNB0-F1
#
_entry.id   AF-A0AB40DNB0-F1
#
_cell.length_a   1.000
_cell.length_b   1.000
_cell.length_c   1.000
_cell.angle_alpha   90.00
_cell.angle_beta   90.00
_cell.angle_gamma   90.00
#
_symmetry.space_group_name_H-M   'P 1'
#
loop_
_entity.id
_entity.type
_entity.pdbx_description
1 polymer ?
#
loop_
_entity_poly.entity_id
_entity_poly.type
_entity_poly.pdbx_seq_one_letter_code
_entity_poly.pdbx_strand_id
1 'polypeptide(L)'
;MQNVPTPSKESRSAGLDGRIQRLEEEVRAMGSEVRKMRTDLAELKAVNSAILDSTAQMLALWRKMAPVEPTLKADFPIRSLDHLKEVDDKIYGKMEKYVPLFKSILGNNLIKNLDQIISSEVIIQLNYSGSRHKYGLANFHNLNSVLQESQKREGYALLDYVKDIRLAFVRQKNKIYKGKSALKKAKPEPGAEPESDSD
;
A
#
# COMPACT_ATOMS: atom_id res chain seq x y z
N MET A 1 -59.18 -46.07 65.97
CA MET A 1 -57.92 -45.30 65.82
C MET A 1 -56.91 -46.21 65.16
N GLN A 2 -56.57 -45.98 63.88
CA GLN A 2 -55.63 -46.81 63.13
C GLN A 2 -54.21 -46.28 63.34
N ASN A 3 -53.32 -47.14 63.85
CA ASN A 3 -51.91 -46.85 64.05
C ASN A 3 -51.21 -46.85 62.68
N VAL A 4 -50.77 -45.69 62.22
CA VAL A 4 -49.93 -45.56 61.02
C VAL A 4 -48.48 -45.83 61.44
N PRO A 5 -47.78 -46.84 60.87
CA PRO A 5 -46.40 -47.10 61.22
C PRO A 5 -45.51 -45.98 60.68
N THR A 6 -44.87 -45.23 61.59
CA THR A 6 -43.81 -44.30 61.22
C THR A 6 -42.55 -45.09 60.89
N PRO A 7 -41.92 -44.87 59.72
CA PRO A 7 -40.70 -45.58 59.34
C PRO A 7 -39.56 -45.26 60.31
N SER A 8 -38.85 -46.30 60.76
CA SER A 8 -37.76 -46.20 61.73
C SER A 8 -36.62 -45.31 61.22
N LYS A 9 -35.95 -44.58 62.13
CA LYS A 9 -34.86 -43.65 61.81
C LYS A 9 -33.69 -44.31 61.05
N GLU A 10 -33.48 -45.62 61.21
CA GLU A 10 -32.45 -46.40 60.52
C GLU A 10 -32.71 -46.59 59.01
N SER A 11 -33.98 -46.64 58.60
CA SER A 11 -34.34 -46.73 57.17
C SER A 11 -34.05 -45.44 56.39
N ARG A 12 -34.01 -44.28 57.09
CA ARG A 12 -33.71 -42.97 56.49
C ARG A 12 -32.20 -42.70 56.38
N SER A 13 -31.37 -43.19 57.30
CA SER A 13 -29.91 -43.01 57.23
C SER A 13 -29.28 -43.83 56.10
N ALA A 14 -29.69 -45.09 55.94
CA ALA A 14 -29.20 -45.95 54.86
C ALA A 14 -29.49 -45.39 53.44
N GLY A 15 -30.61 -44.69 53.26
CA GLY A 15 -30.95 -44.04 51.99
C GLY A 15 -30.16 -42.76 51.69
N LEU A 16 -29.67 -42.06 52.73
CA LEU A 16 -28.80 -40.89 52.60
C LEU A 16 -27.37 -41.31 52.26
N ASP A 17 -26.84 -42.34 52.91
CA ASP A 17 -25.50 -42.87 52.65
C ASP A 17 -25.36 -43.37 51.21
N GLY A 18 -26.37 -44.08 50.68
CA GLY A 18 -26.39 -44.51 49.28
C GLY A 18 -26.55 -43.39 48.24
N ARG A 19 -27.02 -42.20 48.64
CA ARG A 19 -27.02 -40.99 47.78
C ARG A 19 -25.67 -40.28 47.82
N ILE A 20 -25.04 -40.21 48.99
CA ILE A 20 -23.69 -39.66 49.16
C ILE A 20 -22.69 -40.46 48.33
N GLN A 21 -22.74 -41.79 48.42
CA GLN A 21 -21.83 -42.66 47.68
C GLN A 21 -21.95 -42.51 46.16
N ARG A 22 -23.18 -42.34 45.64
CA ARG A 22 -23.43 -42.06 44.22
C ARG A 22 -22.89 -40.69 43.78
N LEU A 23 -23.09 -39.66 44.61
CA LEU A 23 -22.57 -38.32 44.33
C LEU A 23 -21.03 -38.31 44.35
N GLU A 24 -20.40 -39.07 45.24
CA GLU A 24 -18.94 -39.20 45.29
C GLU A 24 -18.37 -39.88 44.03
N GLU A 25 -19.04 -40.91 43.52
CA GLU A 25 -18.68 -41.56 42.25
C GLU A 25 -18.86 -40.61 41.06
N GLU A 26 -19.95 -39.85 41.02
CA GLU A 26 -20.23 -38.88 39.96
C GLU A 26 -19.21 -37.73 39.96
N VAL A 27 -18.88 -37.17 41.14
CA VAL A 27 -17.83 -36.15 41.29
C VAL A 27 -16.46 -36.71 40.88
N ARG A 28 -16.17 -37.98 41.19
CA ARG A 28 -14.92 -38.64 40.78
C ARG A 28 -14.85 -38.82 39.26
N ALA A 29 -15.95 -39.23 38.63
CA ALA A 29 -16.06 -39.35 37.18
C ALA A 29 -15.89 -37.99 36.49
N MET A 30 -16.61 -36.97 36.94
CA MET A 30 -16.52 -35.60 36.43
C MET A 30 -15.11 -35.03 36.61
N GLY A 31 -14.46 -35.31 37.74
CA GLY A 31 -13.07 -34.94 37.99
C GLY A 31 -12.07 -35.60 37.04
N SER A 32 -12.34 -36.84 36.60
CA SER A 32 -11.53 -37.52 35.59
C SER A 32 -11.73 -36.90 34.19
N GLU A 33 -12.95 -36.53 33.86
CA GLU A 33 -13.30 -35.90 32.58
C GLU A 33 -12.71 -34.49 32.46
N VAL A 34 -12.75 -33.69 33.54
CA VAL A 34 -12.09 -32.38 33.59
C VAL A 34 -10.57 -32.49 33.40
N ARG A 35 -9.93 -33.54 33.94
CA ARG A 35 -8.50 -33.78 33.71
C ARG A 35 -8.23 -34.09 32.24
N LYS A 36 -9.07 -34.91 31.60
CA LYS A 36 -8.95 -35.23 30.17
C LYS A 36 -9.16 -33.99 29.29
N MET A 37 -10.19 -33.18 29.56
CA MET A 37 -10.39 -31.93 28.83
C MET A 37 -9.20 -30.96 28.96
N ARG A 38 -8.54 -30.93 30.13
CA ARG A 38 -7.34 -30.11 30.32
C ARG A 38 -6.15 -30.61 29.52
N THR A 39 -5.97 -31.93 29.36
CA THR A 39 -4.92 -32.48 28.51
C THR A 39 -5.19 -32.17 27.04
N ASP A 40 -6.42 -32.39 26.59
CA ASP A 40 -6.83 -32.12 25.20
C ASP A 40 -6.67 -30.63 24.84
N LEU A 41 -6.99 -29.73 25.79
CA LEU A 41 -6.78 -28.28 25.62
C LEU A 41 -5.28 -27.92 25.49
N ALA A 42 -4.41 -28.60 26.24
CA ALA A 42 -2.97 -28.37 26.16
C ALA A 42 -2.41 -28.84 24.80
N GLU A 43 -2.87 -29.99 24.31
CA GLU A 43 -2.51 -30.52 22.99
C GLU A 43 -2.98 -29.60 21.87
N LEU A 44 -4.23 -29.14 21.91
CA LEU A 44 -4.77 -28.19 20.93
C LEU A 44 -3.98 -26.88 20.88
N LYS A 45 -3.55 -26.38 22.05
CA LYS A 45 -2.70 -25.17 22.11
C LYS A 45 -1.33 -25.39 21.47
N ALA A 46 -0.72 -26.56 21.71
CA ALA A 46 0.56 -26.91 21.11
C ALA A 46 0.46 -27.01 19.58
N VAL A 47 -0.60 -27.66 19.07
CA VAL A 47 -0.86 -27.76 17.63
C VAL A 47 -1.08 -26.38 17.00
N ASN A 48 -1.86 -25.51 17.64
CA ASN A 48 -2.08 -24.14 17.14
C ASN A 48 -0.79 -23.31 17.07
N SER A 49 0.09 -23.44 18.07
CA SER A 49 1.41 -22.80 18.04
C SER A 49 2.24 -23.29 16.85
N ALA A 50 2.29 -24.61 16.62
CA ALA A 50 3.05 -25.18 15.52
C ALA A 50 2.51 -24.74 14.14
N ILE A 51 1.18 -24.63 14.00
CA ILE A 51 0.55 -24.11 12.78
C ILE A 51 0.94 -22.65 12.55
N LEU A 52 0.88 -21.81 13.59
CA LEU A 52 1.28 -20.41 13.48
C LEU A 52 2.74 -20.28 13.03
N ASP A 53 3.65 -21.04 13.62
CA ASP A 53 5.06 -21.04 13.23
C ASP A 53 5.27 -21.50 11.79
N SER A 54 4.57 -22.56 11.37
CA SER A 54 4.60 -23.07 10.00
C SER A 54 4.08 -22.02 8.99
N THR A 55 2.96 -21.35 9.30
CA THR A 55 2.40 -20.30 8.44
C THR A 55 3.33 -19.10 8.30
N ALA A 56 4.03 -18.71 9.38
CA ALA A 56 5.03 -17.65 9.33
C ALA A 56 6.21 -18.01 8.42
N GLN A 57 6.69 -19.25 8.49
CA GLN A 57 7.76 -19.76 7.63
C GLN A 57 7.32 -19.83 6.16
N MET A 58 6.11 -20.32 5.87
CA MET A 58 5.55 -20.33 4.52
C MET A 58 5.44 -18.92 3.94
N LEU A 59 4.95 -17.94 4.70
CA LEU A 59 4.88 -16.55 4.27
C LEU A 59 6.26 -15.96 3.96
N ALA A 60 7.27 -16.29 4.77
CA ALA A 60 8.64 -15.86 4.53
C ALA A 60 9.22 -16.48 3.25
N LEU A 61 8.96 -17.77 2.99
CA LEU A 61 9.34 -18.45 1.76
C LEU A 61 8.61 -17.89 0.55
N TRP A 62 7.31 -17.63 0.67
CA TRP A 62 6.51 -17.00 -0.38
C TRP A 62 7.05 -15.62 -0.75
N ARG A 63 7.47 -14.80 0.22
CA ARG A 63 8.13 -13.52 -0.08
C ARG A 63 9.45 -13.67 -0.83
N LYS A 64 10.18 -14.77 -0.63
CA LYS A 64 11.45 -15.06 -1.34
C LYS A 64 11.23 -15.63 -2.74
N MET A 65 10.17 -16.42 -2.92
CA MET A 65 9.84 -17.09 -4.18
C MET A 65 8.90 -16.28 -5.07
N ALA A 66 8.14 -15.34 -4.50
CA ALA A 66 7.30 -14.45 -5.26
C ALA A 66 8.18 -13.73 -6.29
N PRO A 67 7.77 -13.70 -7.57
CA PRO A 67 8.45 -12.88 -8.54
C PRO A 67 8.53 -11.46 -7.96
N VAL A 68 9.73 -10.90 -7.93
CA VAL A 68 9.90 -9.47 -7.67
C VAL A 68 9.19 -8.79 -8.82
N GLU A 69 7.90 -8.49 -8.63
CA GLU A 69 7.13 -7.66 -9.54
C GLU A 69 8.03 -6.46 -9.87
N PRO A 70 8.33 -6.20 -11.16
CA PRO A 70 9.17 -5.08 -11.52
C PRO A 70 8.58 -3.87 -10.81
N THR A 71 9.35 -3.31 -9.87
CA THR A 71 8.82 -2.30 -8.97
C THR A 71 8.28 -1.20 -9.86
N LEU A 72 7.00 -0.83 -9.73
CA LEU A 72 6.36 0.17 -10.60
C LEU A 72 7.15 1.49 -10.66
N LYS A 73 8.04 1.73 -9.69
CA LYS A 73 9.03 2.82 -9.66
C LYS A 73 10.05 2.78 -10.80
N ALA A 74 10.36 1.62 -11.36
CA ALA A 74 11.35 1.44 -12.43
C ALA A 74 10.89 2.07 -13.77
N ASP A 75 9.59 2.23 -13.96
CA ASP A 75 9.00 2.87 -15.14
C ASP A 75 9.16 4.40 -15.12
N PHE A 76 9.63 4.99 -14.02
CA PHE A 76 9.77 6.44 -13.85
C PHE A 76 11.24 6.86 -13.68
N PRO A 77 11.65 8.03 -14.22
CA PRO A 77 10.85 8.97 -15.00
C PRO A 77 10.66 8.54 -16.48
N ILE A 78 9.50 8.89 -17.06
CA ILE A 78 9.13 8.58 -18.44
C ILE A 78 10.00 9.38 -19.42
N ARG A 79 10.80 8.69 -20.25
CA ARG A 79 11.85 9.28 -21.09
C ARG A 79 11.47 9.57 -22.55
N SER A 80 10.38 9.02 -23.05
CA SER A 80 9.91 9.24 -24.42
C SER A 80 8.39 9.39 -24.49
N LEU A 81 7.89 9.96 -25.59
CA LEU A 81 6.45 10.09 -25.82
C LEU A 81 5.76 8.74 -26.09
N ASP A 82 6.47 7.79 -26.70
CA ASP A 82 5.93 6.45 -26.90
C ASP A 82 5.81 5.70 -25.56
N HIS A 83 6.83 5.80 -24.71
CA HIS A 83 6.75 5.26 -23.35
C HIS A 83 5.64 5.93 -22.52
N LEU A 84 5.36 7.21 -22.75
CA LEU A 84 4.24 7.91 -22.13
C LEU A 84 2.88 7.30 -22.51
N LYS A 85 2.70 6.89 -23.77
CA LYS A 85 1.49 6.18 -24.22
C LYS A 85 1.39 4.81 -23.60
N GLU A 86 2.48 4.04 -23.62
CA GLU A 86 2.53 2.71 -23.00
C GLU A 86 2.18 2.75 -21.50
N VAL A 87 2.69 3.75 -20.78
CA VAL A 87 2.37 3.93 -19.36
C VAL A 87 0.91 4.33 -19.17
N ASP A 88 0.36 5.20 -20.01
CA ASP A 88 -1.07 5.57 -19.96
C ASP A 88 -1.98 4.34 -20.14
N ASP A 89 -1.63 3.46 -21.09
CA ASP A 89 -2.35 2.20 -21.33
C ASP A 89 -2.16 1.20 -20.17
N LYS A 90 -0.94 1.10 -19.60
CA LYS A 90 -0.66 0.24 -18.43
C LYS A 90 -1.43 0.65 -17.18
N ILE A 91 -1.71 1.95 -17.03
CA ILE A 91 -2.48 2.47 -15.88
C ILE A 91 -3.96 2.06 -15.97
N TYR A 92 -4.47 1.81 -17.18
CA TYR A 92 -5.84 1.37 -17.38
C TYR A 92 -6.15 0.11 -16.56
N GLY A 93 -7.19 0.18 -15.73
CA GLY A 93 -7.58 -0.91 -14.82
C GLY A 93 -6.66 -1.14 -13.62
N LYS A 94 -5.62 -0.31 -13.40
CA LYS A 94 -4.64 -0.46 -12.29
C LYS A 94 -4.48 0.81 -11.43
N MET A 95 -5.44 1.73 -11.47
CA MET A 95 -5.36 3.02 -10.75
C MET A 95 -5.03 2.87 -9.26
N GLU A 96 -5.57 1.85 -8.59
CA GLU A 96 -5.34 1.58 -7.16
C GLU A 96 -3.86 1.37 -6.81
N LYS A 97 -3.05 0.88 -7.76
CA LYS A 97 -1.60 0.68 -7.57
C LYS A 97 -0.81 1.96 -7.86
N TYR A 98 -1.23 2.71 -8.88
CA TYR A 98 -0.51 3.90 -9.35
C TYR A 98 -0.78 5.15 -8.51
N VAL A 99 -1.97 5.32 -7.93
CA VAL A 99 -2.30 6.48 -7.08
C VAL A 99 -1.39 6.56 -5.84
N PRO A 100 -1.22 5.50 -5.02
CA PRO A 100 -0.30 5.52 -3.88
C PRO A 100 1.16 5.71 -4.30
N LEU A 101 1.55 5.12 -5.45
CA LEU A 101 2.89 5.29 -6.01
C LEU A 101 3.18 6.76 -6.36
N PHE A 102 2.27 7.42 -7.07
CA PHE A 102 2.43 8.81 -7.48
C PHE A 102 2.43 9.73 -6.25
N LYS A 103 1.59 9.42 -5.26
CA LYS A 103 1.62 10.12 -3.98
C LYS A 103 2.96 9.95 -3.25
N SER A 104 3.57 8.76 -3.30
CA SER A 104 4.91 8.52 -2.74
C SER A 104 6.02 9.26 -3.50
N ILE A 105 5.91 9.43 -4.81
CA ILE A 105 6.94 10.08 -5.64
C ILE A 105 6.81 11.60 -5.57
N LEU A 106 5.60 12.13 -5.73
CA LEU A 106 5.31 13.55 -5.79
C LEU A 106 5.19 14.20 -4.41
N GLY A 107 4.82 13.42 -3.40
CA GLY A 107 4.41 13.93 -2.10
C GLY A 107 3.26 14.94 -2.25
N ASN A 108 3.35 16.03 -1.50
CA ASN A 108 2.38 17.13 -1.52
C ASN A 108 2.77 18.26 -2.51
N ASN A 109 3.76 18.05 -3.38
CA ASN A 109 4.33 19.13 -4.20
C ASN A 109 4.54 18.73 -5.67
N LEU A 110 3.42 18.52 -6.37
CA LEU A 110 3.37 18.30 -7.82
C LEU A 110 4.26 19.28 -8.61
N ILE A 111 4.20 20.57 -8.25
CA ILE A 111 4.90 21.65 -8.97
C ILE A 111 6.42 21.46 -8.99
N LYS A 112 7.00 20.94 -7.90
CA LYS A 112 8.45 20.75 -7.78
C LYS A 112 8.92 19.38 -8.26
N ASN A 113 8.07 18.37 -8.14
CA ASN A 113 8.47 16.96 -8.27
C ASN A 113 7.95 16.31 -9.56
N LEU A 114 7.33 17.06 -10.48
CA LEU A 114 6.85 16.53 -11.76
C LEU A 114 7.97 15.83 -12.56
N ASP A 115 9.23 16.28 -12.41
CA ASP A 115 10.39 15.68 -13.08
C ASP A 115 10.78 14.28 -12.60
N GLN A 116 10.18 13.83 -11.49
CA GLN A 116 10.32 12.45 -11.01
C GLN A 116 9.39 11.48 -11.74
N ILE A 117 8.30 11.97 -12.33
CA ILE A 117 7.35 11.16 -13.11
C ILE A 117 7.65 11.28 -14.60
N ILE A 118 7.85 12.50 -15.10
CA ILE A 118 8.08 12.76 -16.52
C ILE A 118 9.48 13.35 -16.68
N SER A 119 10.30 12.79 -17.56
CA SER A 119 11.68 13.27 -17.73
C SER A 119 11.71 14.68 -18.33
N SER A 120 12.85 15.36 -18.18
CA SER A 120 13.03 16.72 -18.69
C SER A 120 12.88 16.80 -20.22
N GLU A 121 13.30 15.76 -20.93
CA GLU A 121 13.20 15.63 -22.39
C GLU A 121 11.74 15.64 -22.85
N VAL A 122 10.89 14.91 -22.13
CA VAL A 122 9.46 14.80 -22.44
C VAL A 122 8.70 16.05 -21.95
N ILE A 123 9.08 16.61 -20.80
CA ILE A 123 8.46 17.83 -20.25
C ILE A 123 8.53 19.02 -21.21
N ILE A 124 9.61 19.17 -21.97
CA ILE A 124 9.75 20.25 -22.96
C ILE A 124 8.71 20.10 -24.09
N GLN A 125 8.39 18.87 -24.46
CA GLN A 125 7.51 18.49 -25.57
C GLN A 125 6.03 18.46 -25.18
N LEU A 126 5.71 18.54 -23.89
CA LEU A 126 4.34 18.54 -23.38
C LEU A 126 3.88 19.92 -22.94
N ASN A 127 2.57 20.16 -23.00
CA ASN A 127 1.83 21.19 -22.28
C ASN A 127 0.56 20.54 -21.71
N TYR A 128 -0.16 21.19 -20.81
CA TYR A 128 -1.43 20.63 -20.33
C TYR A 128 -2.45 20.45 -21.48
N SER A 129 -2.77 21.53 -22.19
CA SER A 129 -3.80 21.54 -23.25
C SER A 129 -3.30 21.10 -24.63
N GLY A 130 -1.98 21.05 -24.85
CA GLY A 130 -1.39 20.90 -26.18
C GLY A 130 -1.46 22.20 -27.00
N SER A 131 -0.31 22.70 -27.47
CA SER A 131 -0.26 23.91 -28.31
C SER A 131 1.10 24.06 -29.00
N ARG A 132 1.13 24.69 -30.19
CA ARG A 132 2.36 25.07 -30.92
C ARG A 132 3.41 23.94 -30.94
N HIS A 133 3.03 22.79 -31.50
CA HIS A 133 3.87 21.59 -31.63
C HIS A 133 4.16 20.81 -30.33
N LYS A 134 3.46 21.13 -29.23
CA LYS A 134 3.54 20.36 -27.97
C LYS A 134 2.31 19.49 -27.79
N TYR A 135 2.55 18.27 -27.32
CA TYR A 135 1.51 17.31 -26.98
C TYR A 135 0.75 17.76 -25.73
N GLY A 136 -0.54 17.45 -25.65
CA GLY A 136 -1.38 17.74 -24.50
C GLY A 136 -1.30 16.62 -23.46
N LEU A 137 -0.95 16.92 -22.21
CA LEU A 137 -1.05 15.97 -21.11
C LEU A 137 -2.49 15.49 -20.92
N ALA A 138 -3.47 16.37 -21.19
CA ALA A 138 -4.89 16.03 -21.14
C ALA A 138 -5.30 14.87 -22.10
N ASN A 139 -4.48 14.58 -23.11
CA ASN A 139 -4.72 13.46 -24.03
C ASN A 139 -4.37 12.10 -23.41
N PHE A 140 -3.57 12.07 -22.34
CA PHE A 140 -3.20 10.86 -21.60
C PHE A 140 -4.12 10.74 -20.39
N HIS A 141 -5.32 10.21 -20.63
CA HIS A 141 -6.43 10.32 -19.68
C HIS A 141 -6.14 9.58 -18.38
N ASN A 142 -5.62 8.36 -18.46
CA ASN A 142 -5.38 7.51 -17.29
C ASN A 142 -4.27 8.10 -16.41
N LEU A 143 -3.18 8.55 -17.02
CA LEU A 143 -2.06 9.20 -16.36
C LEU A 143 -2.50 10.51 -15.69
N ASN A 144 -3.27 11.34 -16.41
CA ASN A 144 -3.77 12.60 -15.89
C ASN A 144 -4.75 12.37 -14.71
N SER A 145 -5.63 11.37 -14.80
CA SER A 145 -6.52 10.99 -13.70
C SER A 145 -5.76 10.51 -12.47
N VAL A 146 -4.72 9.67 -12.63
CA VAL A 146 -3.88 9.22 -11.51
C VAL A 146 -3.12 10.40 -10.89
N LEU A 147 -2.58 11.31 -11.70
CA LEU A 147 -1.93 12.52 -11.19
C LEU A 147 -2.89 13.35 -10.36
N GLN A 148 -4.10 13.58 -10.85
CA GLN A 148 -5.14 14.34 -10.15
C GLN A 148 -5.51 13.67 -8.82
N GLU A 149 -5.87 12.38 -8.85
CA GLU A 149 -6.29 11.66 -7.64
C GLU A 149 -5.15 11.54 -6.62
N SER A 150 -3.90 11.41 -7.06
CA SER A 150 -2.74 11.39 -6.16
C SER A 150 -2.52 12.70 -5.39
N GLN A 151 -2.98 13.84 -5.94
CA GLN A 151 -2.83 15.17 -5.37
C GLN A 151 -4.10 15.68 -4.68
N LYS A 152 -5.17 14.88 -4.68
CA LYS A 152 -6.45 15.24 -4.08
C LYS A 152 -6.30 15.45 -2.58
N ARG A 153 -6.79 16.59 -2.10
CA ARG A 153 -6.85 16.99 -0.70
C ARG A 153 -8.16 17.71 -0.44
N GLU A 154 -8.52 17.87 0.82
CA GLU A 154 -9.74 18.58 1.20
C GLU A 154 -9.75 20.00 0.61
N GLY A 155 -10.87 20.38 -0.01
CA GLY A 155 -11.03 21.67 -0.70
C GLY A 155 -10.28 21.82 -2.02
N TYR A 156 -9.63 20.78 -2.56
CA TYR A 156 -8.89 20.85 -3.82
C TYR A 156 -9.76 20.46 -5.01
N ALA A 157 -10.14 21.46 -5.81
CA ALA A 157 -10.97 21.25 -6.99
C ALA A 157 -10.13 20.91 -8.23
N LEU A 158 -10.80 20.40 -9.27
CA LEU A 158 -10.19 20.14 -10.58
C LEU A 158 -9.49 21.39 -11.15
N LEU A 159 -10.07 22.58 -10.95
CA LEU A 159 -9.46 23.83 -11.42
C LEU A 159 -8.13 24.14 -10.74
N ASP A 160 -7.97 23.78 -9.48
CA ASP A 160 -6.71 23.98 -8.74
C ASP A 160 -5.65 23.00 -9.23
N TYR A 161 -6.03 21.75 -9.49
CA TYR A 161 -5.16 20.79 -10.17
C TYR A 161 -4.66 21.29 -11.53
N VAL A 162 -5.56 21.81 -12.36
CA VAL A 162 -5.18 22.33 -13.69
C VAL A 162 -4.24 23.53 -13.58
N LYS A 163 -4.42 24.40 -12.58
CA LYS A 163 -3.49 25.51 -12.32
C LYS A 163 -2.12 24.97 -11.88
N ASP A 164 -2.09 24.03 -10.95
CA ASP A 164 -0.84 23.48 -10.40
C ASP A 164 -0.04 22.71 -11.45
N ILE A 165 -0.69 21.89 -12.29
CA ILE A 165 0.01 21.14 -13.34
C ILE A 165 0.57 22.07 -14.42
N ARG A 166 -0.16 23.15 -14.79
CA ARG A 166 0.36 24.18 -15.70
C ARG A 166 1.57 24.88 -15.11
N LEU A 167 1.50 25.23 -13.82
CA LEU A 167 2.61 25.85 -13.11
C LEU A 167 3.82 24.91 -12.98
N ALA A 168 3.59 23.61 -12.78
CA ALA A 168 4.61 22.57 -12.76
C ALA A 168 5.38 22.53 -14.09
N PHE A 169 4.68 22.49 -15.22
CA PHE A 169 5.30 22.53 -16.55
C PHE A 169 6.10 23.81 -16.78
N VAL A 170 5.57 24.98 -16.42
CA VAL A 170 6.27 26.27 -16.55
C VAL A 170 7.55 26.27 -15.71
N ARG A 171 7.44 25.88 -14.44
CA ARG A 171 8.58 25.83 -13.51
C ARG A 171 9.67 24.90 -14.03
N GLN A 172 9.31 23.69 -14.45
CA GLN A 172 10.30 22.71 -14.88
C GLN A 172 10.96 23.12 -16.21
N LYS A 173 10.21 23.67 -17.16
CA LYS A 173 10.79 24.24 -18.38
C LYS A 173 11.77 25.37 -18.07
N ASN A 174 11.40 26.28 -17.17
CA ASN A 174 12.29 27.36 -16.76
C ASN A 174 13.56 26.83 -16.09
N LYS A 175 13.46 25.81 -15.24
CA LYS A 175 14.62 25.11 -14.64
C LYS A 175 15.55 24.56 -15.73
N ILE A 176 14.99 23.87 -16.73
CA ILE A 176 15.77 23.29 -17.83
C ILE A 176 16.43 24.36 -18.70
N TYR A 177 15.69 25.40 -19.12
CA TYR A 177 16.25 26.46 -19.97
C TYR A 177 17.34 27.26 -19.26
N LYS A 178 17.17 27.57 -17.97
CA LYS A 178 18.21 28.21 -17.16
C LYS A 178 19.46 27.32 -17.08
N GLY A 179 19.29 26.02 -16.86
CA GLY A 179 20.39 25.06 -16.87
C GLY A 179 21.15 25.03 -18.20
N LYS A 180 20.43 24.96 -19.33
CA LYS A 180 21.04 25.01 -20.68
C LYS A 180 21.80 26.31 -20.92
N SER A 181 21.24 27.45 -20.51
CA SER A 181 21.90 28.75 -20.66
C SER A 181 23.16 28.86 -19.80
N ALA A 182 23.13 28.38 -18.55
CA ALA A 182 24.31 28.36 -17.69
C ALA A 182 25.43 27.48 -18.26
N LEU A 183 25.09 26.30 -18.78
CA LEU A 183 26.05 25.40 -19.45
C LEU A 183 26.68 26.05 -20.68
N LYS A 184 25.90 26.77 -21.49
CA LYS A 184 26.42 27.50 -22.67
C LYS A 184 27.38 28.63 -22.27
N LYS A 185 27.15 29.28 -21.12
CA LYS A 185 28.07 30.30 -20.59
C LYS A 185 29.36 29.70 -20.00
N ALA A 186 29.28 28.50 -19.42
CA ALA A 186 30.42 27.82 -18.81
C ALA A 186 31.33 27.11 -19.83
N LYS A 187 30.81 26.77 -21.01
CA LYS A 187 31.57 26.25 -22.15
C LYS A 187 31.40 27.19 -23.34
N PRO A 188 32.14 28.32 -23.40
CA PRO A 188 32.21 29.10 -24.63
C PRO A 188 32.72 28.19 -25.75
N GLU A 189 32.11 28.28 -26.93
CA GLU A 189 32.51 27.44 -28.05
C GLU A 189 33.98 27.69 -28.42
N PRO A 190 34.77 26.64 -28.72
CA PRO A 190 36.13 26.80 -29.22
C PRO A 190 36.07 27.38 -30.63
N GLY A 191 36.05 28.72 -30.74
CA GLY A 191 35.95 29.42 -32.01
C GLY A 191 35.34 30.82 -31.97
N ALA A 192 34.85 31.30 -30.82
CA ALA A 192 34.56 32.72 -30.66
C ALA A 192 35.89 33.49 -30.52
N GLU A 193 36.48 33.87 -31.65
CA GLU A 193 37.55 34.87 -31.66
C GLU A 193 37.04 36.12 -30.93
N PRO A 194 37.84 36.69 -30.00
CA PRO A 194 37.51 37.99 -29.45
C PRO A 194 37.55 38.98 -30.62
N GLU A 195 36.40 39.61 -30.92
CA GLU A 195 36.40 40.80 -31.76
C GLU A 195 37.40 41.78 -31.14
N SER A 196 38.50 41.98 -31.86
CA SER A 196 39.50 42.97 -31.54
C SER A 196 38.83 44.34 -31.67
N ASP A 197 38.50 44.95 -30.54
CA ASP A 197 38.28 46.39 -30.45
C ASP A 197 39.50 47.07 -31.07
N SER A 198 39.32 47.56 -32.30
CA SER A 198 40.27 48.43 -32.97
C SER A 198 39.83 49.86 -32.70
N ASP A 199 40.59 50.50 -31.81
CA ASP A 199 40.77 51.94 -31.52
C ASP A 199 39.57 52.91 -31.64
#